data_AF-A0A3D4CFK7-F1
#
_entry.id   AF-A0A3D4CFK7-F1
#
_cell.length_a   1.000
_cell.length_b   1.000
_cell.length_c   1.000
_cell.angle_alpha   90.00
_cell.angle_beta   90.00
_cell.angle_gamma   90.00
#
_symmetry.space_group_name_H-M   'P 1'
#
loop_
_entity.id
_entity.type
_entity.pdbx_description
1 polymer ?
#
loop_
_entity_poly.entity_id
_entity_poly.type
_entity_poly.pdbx_seq_one_letter_code
_entity_poly.pdbx_strand_id
1 'polypeptide(L)' 'MKTLAIIAPHQDDEILSCTYVMKNAIKNGDRVLVLFITNGDYYGKEFARIRFEESLKALLEIGIARENIYFLGYGDICSK' A
#
# COMPACT_ATOMS: atom_id res chain seq x y z
N MET A 1 -1.12 -21.80 -5.01
CA MET A 1 -1.55 -20.50 -4.45
C MET A 1 -0.55 -20.08 -3.38
N LYS A 2 0.25 -19.06 -3.68
CA LYS A 2 1.16 -18.42 -2.72
C LYS A 2 0.53 -17.11 -2.24
N THR A 3 1.07 -16.59 -1.15
CA THR A 3 0.75 -15.23 -0.68
C THR A 3 2.00 -14.37 -0.81
N LEU A 4 1.88 -13.27 -1.53
CA LEU A 4 2.88 -12.21 -1.61
C LEU A 4 2.45 -11.06 -0.69
N ALA A 5 3.26 -10.73 0.30
CA ALA A 5 3.03 -9.56 1.15
C ALA A 5 4.01 -8.45 0.76
N ILE A 6 3.48 -7.27 0.43
CA ILE A 6 4.23 -6.05 0.23
C ILE A 6 4.07 -5.21 1.50
N ILE A 7 5.20 -4.91 2.13
CA ILE A 7 5.25 -4.06 3.32
C ILE A 7 5.95 -2.77 2.90
N ALA A 8 5.19 -1.70 2.84
CA ALA A 8 5.63 -0.39 2.38
C ALA A 8 5.71 0.58 3.57
N PRO A 9 6.78 1.38 3.69
CA PRO A 9 6.86 2.44 4.69
C PRO A 9 5.68 3.42 4.56
N HIS A 10 5.46 3.95 3.36
CA HIS A 10 4.45 4.97 3.06
C HIS A 10 3.61 4.62 1.82
N GLN A 11 2.52 5.37 1.65
CA GLN A 11 1.64 5.30 0.48
C GLN A 11 2.34 5.91 -0.75
N ASP A 12 2.70 5.06 -1.72
CA ASP A 12 3.37 5.29 -3.03
C ASP A 12 4.51 4.28 -3.25
N ASP A 13 5.24 3.92 -2.19
CA ASP A 13 6.38 3.00 -2.19
C ASP A 13 6.03 1.62 -2.81
N GLU A 14 4.81 1.13 -2.56
CA GLU A 14 4.30 -0.15 -3.04
C GLU A 14 4.15 -0.18 -4.56
N ILE A 15 3.62 0.89 -5.13
CA ILE A 15 3.40 1.01 -6.57
C ILE A 15 4.73 1.30 -7.26
N LEU A 16 5.52 2.22 -6.71
CA LEU A 16 6.81 2.61 -7.27
C LEU A 16 7.77 1.40 -7.38
N SER A 17 7.78 0.55 -6.36
CA SER A 17 8.75 -0.55 -6.27
C SER A 17 8.22 -1.89 -6.79
N CYS A 18 6.93 -2.18 -6.59
CA CYS A 18 6.43 -3.56 -6.67
C CYS A 18 5.31 -3.79 -7.71
N THR A 19 4.88 -2.77 -8.48
CA THR A 19 3.72 -2.90 -9.40
C THR A 19 3.82 -4.13 -10.32
N TYR A 20 4.96 -4.33 -10.98
CA TYR A 20 5.12 -5.43 -11.92
C TYR A 20 5.00 -6.81 -11.23
N VAL A 21 5.62 -6.96 -10.06
CA VAL A 21 5.60 -8.21 -9.30
C VAL A 21 4.19 -8.51 -8.78
N MET A 22 3.48 -7.50 -8.26
CA MET A 22 2.08 -7.64 -7.83
C MET A 22 1.18 -8.07 -8.99
N LYS A 23 1.27 -7.41 -10.14
CA LYS A 23 0.46 -7.77 -11.33
C LYS A 23 0.76 -9.19 -11.82
N ASN A 24 2.02 -9.62 -11.78
CA ASN A 24 2.39 -10.98 -12.17
C ASN A 24 1.86 -12.02 -11.17
N ALA A 25 1.91 -11.74 -9.86
CA ALA A 25 1.33 -12.60 -8.84
C ALA A 25 -0.20 -12.74 -9.02
N ILE A 26 -0.91 -11.64 -9.25
CA ILE A 26 -2.37 -11.66 -9.56
C ILE A 26 -2.64 -12.52 -10.80
N LYS A 27 -1.88 -12.33 -11.88
CA LYS A 27 -2.03 -13.11 -13.12
C LYS A 27 -1.84 -14.62 -12.90
N ASN A 28 -0.99 -15.00 -11.95
CA ASN A 28 -0.74 -16.41 -11.60
C ASN A 28 -1.80 -16.98 -10.63
N GLY A 29 -2.79 -16.19 -10.21
CA GLY A 29 -3.79 -16.58 -9.22
C GLY A 29 -3.26 -16.62 -7.79
N ASP A 30 -2.15 -15.92 -7.50
CA ASP A 30 -1.64 -15.78 -6.14
C ASP A 30 -2.36 -14.64 -5.40
N ARG A 31 -2.39 -14.75 -4.06
CA ARG A 31 -2.94 -13.70 -3.21
C ARG A 31 -1.87 -12.63 -2.97
N VAL A 32 -2.23 -11.36 -3.12
CA VAL A 32 -1.34 -10.23 -2.83
C VAL A 32 -1.92 -9.41 -1.68
N LEU A 33 -1.09 -9.12 -0.68
CA LEU A 33 -1.40 -8.24 0.45
C LEU A 33 -0.50 -7.02 0.38
N VAL A 34 -1.07 -5.85 0.67
CA VAL A 34 -0.32 -4.60 0.75
C VAL A 34 -0.55 -3.99 2.12
N LEU A 35 0.54 -3.74 2.83
CA LEU A 35 0.53 -3.20 4.18
C LEU A 35 1.36 -1.91 4.19
N PHE A 36 0.72 -0.82 4.58
CA PHE A 36 1.38 0.45 4.85
C PHE A 36 1.70 0.54 6.33
N ILE A 37 2.98 0.75 6.64
CA ILE A 37 3.43 0.90 8.02
C ILE A 37 2.88 2.21 8.58
N THR A 38 3.17 3.35 7.93
CA THR A 38 2.79 4.65 8.48
C THR A 38 1.61 5.29 7.73
N ASN A 39 1.07 6.37 8.29
CA ASN A 39 0.03 7.18 7.66
C ASN A 39 0.57 8.16 6.60
N GLY A 40 1.88 8.26 6.40
CA GLY A 40 2.46 9.27 5.49
C GLY A 40 2.15 10.70 5.92
N ASP A 41 2.00 10.92 7.22
CA ASP A 41 1.50 12.15 7.83
C ASP A 41 2.59 13.17 8.20
N TYR A 42 3.80 13.04 7.63
CA TYR A 42 4.88 14.00 7.79
C TYR A 42 4.45 15.45 7.47
N TYR A 43 3.70 15.63 6.38
CA TYR A 43 3.17 16.94 5.98
C TYR A 43 1.77 17.24 6.56
N GLY A 44 1.33 16.46 7.54
CA GLY A 44 0.04 16.60 8.22
C GLY A 44 -1.07 15.72 7.67
N LYS A 45 -2.18 15.70 8.40
CA LYS A 45 -3.30 14.77 8.19
C LYS A 45 -4.03 14.95 6.85
N GLU A 46 -4.08 16.17 6.33
CA GLU A 46 -4.73 16.43 5.04
C GLU A 46 -3.96 15.78 3.89
N PHE A 47 -2.64 15.93 3.88
CA PHE A 47 -1.76 15.27 2.91
C PHE A 47 -1.81 13.74 3.07
N ALA A 48 -1.79 13.24 4.31
CA ALA A 48 -1.96 11.80 4.58
C ALA A 48 -3.25 11.24 3.98
N ARG A 49 -4.37 11.97 4.09
CA ARG A 49 -5.66 11.57 3.51
C ARG A 49 -5.59 11.47 1.99
N ILE A 50 -4.98 12.44 1.33
CA ILE A 50 -4.82 12.45 -0.13
C ILE A 50 -3.99 11.23 -0.56
N ARG A 51 -2.83 11.01 0.08
CA ARG A 51 -1.96 9.86 -0.22
C ARG A 51 -2.66 8.51 0.00
N PHE A 52 -3.45 8.39 1.06
CA PHE A 52 -4.30 7.22 1.30
C PHE A 52 -5.25 6.95 0.13
N GLU A 53 -5.96 7.98 -0.34
CA GLU A 53 -6.93 7.86 -1.43
C GLU A 53 -6.24 7.52 -2.77
N GLU A 54 -5.07 8.10 -3.02
CA GLU A 54 -4.25 7.85 -4.21
C GLU A 54 -3.74 6.41 -4.27
N SER A 55 -3.05 5.93 -3.22
CA SER A 55 -2.57 4.54 -3.16
C SER A 55 -3.71 3.54 -3.20
N LEU A 56 -4.81 3.80 -2.49
CA LEU A 56 -5.97 2.92 -2.54
C LEU A 56 -6.52 2.80 -3.97
N LYS A 57 -6.70 3.93 -4.66
CA LYS A 57 -7.20 3.93 -6.05
C LYS A 57 -6.24 3.19 -6.98
N ALA A 58 -4.93 3.44 -6.88
CA ALA A 58 -3.92 2.79 -7.71
C ALA A 58 -3.90 1.26 -7.52
N LEU A 59 -4.01 0.79 -6.28
CA LEU A 59 -4.04 -0.63 -5.96
C LEU A 59 -5.31 -1.32 -6.48
N LEU A 60 -6.47 -0.66 -6.34
CA LEU A 60 -7.72 -1.15 -6.91
C LEU A 60 -7.64 -1.25 -8.44
N GLU A 61 -7.01 -0.27 -9.10
CA GLU A 61 -6.85 -0.23 -10.55
C GLU A 61 -5.99 -1.39 -11.09
N ILE A 62 -4.97 -1.83 -10.33
CA ILE A 62 -4.16 -3.00 -10.71
C ILE A 62 -4.76 -4.34 -10.28
N GLY A 63 -5.95 -4.34 -9.67
CA GLY A 63 -6.71 -5.55 -9.33
C GLY A 63 -6.49 -6.10 -7.92
N ILE A 64 -5.93 -5.30 -7.00
CA ILE A 64 -5.84 -5.68 -5.58
C ILE A 64 -7.18 -5.38 -4.90
N ALA A 65 -7.80 -6.39 -4.31
CA ALA A 65 -9.06 -6.23 -3.59
C ALA A 65 -8.88 -5.39 -2.31
N ARG A 66 -9.87 -4.55 -1.96
CA ARG A 66 -9.80 -3.60 -0.83
C ARG A 66 -9.47 -4.28 0.51
N GLU A 67 -9.99 -5.49 0.71
CA GLU A 67 -9.80 -6.32 1.90
C GLU A 67 -8.36 -6.81 2.08
N ASN A 68 -7.53 -6.71 1.04
CA ASN A 68 -6.11 -7.07 1.06
C ASN A 68 -5.19 -5.85 1.22
N ILE A 69 -5.74 -4.66 1.45
CA ILE A 69 -5.00 -3.40 1.63
C ILE A 69 -5.16 -2.94 3.08
N TYR A 70 -4.04 -2.86 3.79
CA TYR A 70 -3.99 -2.57 5.22
C TYR A 70 -3.17 -1.32 5.49
N PHE A 71 -3.67 -0.51 6.41
CA PHE A 71 -2.99 0.68 6.94
C PHE A 71 -2.81 0.45 8.43
N LEU A 72 -1.56 0.35 8.89
CA LEU A 72 -1.26 -0.03 10.27
C LEU A 72 -1.34 1.15 11.25
N GLY A 73 -1.36 2.38 10.74
CA GLY A 73 -1.68 3.56 11.52
C GLY A 73 -0.51 4.20 12.26
N TYR A 74 0.72 3.73 12.07
CA TYR A 74 1.89 4.34 12.72
C TYR A 74 2.15 5.77 12.19
N GLY A 75 2.72 6.63 13.02
CA GLY A 75 3.17 7.95 12.58
C GLY A 75 4.38 7.85 11.67
N ASP A 76 4.46 8.74 10.67
CA ASP A 76 5.58 8.82 9.72
C ASP A 76 6.92 9.13 10.45
N ILE A 77 6.85 9.98 11.47
CA ILE A 77 7.97 10.24 12.37
C ILE A 77 7.73 9.63 13.75
N CYS A 78 8.78 9.00 14.31
CA CYS A 78 8.85 8.81 15.75
C CYS A 78 8.83 10.19 16.39
N SER A 79 7.79 10.50 17.18
CA SER A 79 7.80 11.64 18.08
C SER A 79 9.14 11.69 18.81
N LYS A 80 9.85 12.82 18.69
CA LYS A 80 11.00 13.12 19.56
C LYS A 80 10.58 13.09 21.02
#